data_AF-A0A1M6SS24-F1
#
_entry.id   AF-A0A1M6SS24-F1
#
_cell.length_a   1.000
_cell.length_b   1.000
_cell.length_c   1.000
_cell.angle_alpha   90.00
_cell.angle_beta   90.00
_cell.angle_gamma   90.00
#
_symmetry.space_group_name_H-M   'P 1'
#
loop_
_entity.id
_entity.type
_entity.pdbx_description
1 polymer ?
#
loop_
_entity_poly.entity_id
_entity_poly.type
_entity_poly.pdbx_seq_one_letter_code
_entity_poly.pdbx_strand_id
1 'polypeptide(L)'
;MKTYGTILVLSLLWALPVLGQPHRHQMNRPDTARSMMHMQQGGMQGHMMMQMMSGMMGMMQGGMMMQRMQQPLHRATMMAFVLPVMADSLGLSTQQQQQLRELKQRMMQQHHARQQEMRRHRQALQALFKENRHPEPAAVREHLQAMARLKVEDQVAPYETFRQMMQVLNETQRTRLRELKPRQMMHYMMRLPMMEMMQMMHMMHGREGMMRMMRGGGMMDMMGGGGMMHRQQGSSSHQHQNDQNKGHRHQPR
;
A
#
# COMPACT_ATOMS: atom_id res chain seq x y z
N MET A 1 -18.32 -43.72 -27.80
CA MET A 1 -18.05 -42.32 -27.44
C MET A 1 -17.76 -42.28 -25.94
N LYS A 2 -16.54 -41.91 -25.54
CA LYS A 2 -16.10 -41.90 -24.14
C LYS A 2 -16.08 -40.46 -23.63
N THR A 3 -16.97 -40.14 -22.69
CA THR A 3 -17.00 -38.84 -22.00
C THR A 3 -16.04 -38.88 -20.82
N TYR A 4 -14.94 -38.15 -20.89
CA TYR A 4 -14.08 -37.88 -19.75
C TYR A 4 -14.70 -36.78 -18.90
N GLY A 5 -15.16 -37.13 -17.70
CA GLY A 5 -15.60 -36.20 -16.68
C GLY A 5 -14.42 -35.54 -16.00
N THR A 6 -14.19 -34.27 -16.29
CA THR A 6 -13.15 -33.45 -15.66
C THR A 6 -13.63 -33.00 -14.29
N ILE A 7 -13.19 -33.71 -13.23
CA ILE A 7 -13.35 -33.26 -11.85
C ILE A 7 -12.25 -32.22 -11.58
N LEU A 8 -12.58 -30.94 -11.68
CA LEU A 8 -11.75 -29.84 -11.18
C LEU A 8 -12.09 -29.61 -9.70
N VAL A 9 -11.29 -30.19 -8.81
CA VAL A 9 -11.37 -29.96 -7.37
C VAL A 9 -10.84 -28.54 -7.07
N LEU A 10 -11.78 -27.62 -6.86
CA LEU A 10 -11.51 -26.23 -6.50
C LEU A 10 -11.23 -26.14 -4.99
N SER A 11 -9.97 -26.37 -4.61
CA SER A 11 -9.48 -26.17 -3.24
C SER A 11 -9.31 -24.67 -2.94
N LEU A 12 -10.40 -23.95 -2.73
CA LEU A 12 -10.38 -22.57 -2.22
C LEU A 12 -10.98 -22.55 -0.82
N LEU A 13 -10.17 -22.98 0.14
CA LEU A 13 -10.53 -23.17 1.53
C LEU A 13 -9.64 -22.26 2.42
N TRP A 14 -10.29 -21.50 3.30
CA TRP A 14 -9.78 -20.80 4.50
C TRP A 14 -9.03 -19.46 4.39
N ALA A 15 -9.79 -18.37 4.55
CA ALA A 15 -9.42 -17.24 5.41
C ALA A 15 -10.65 -16.37 5.73
N LEU A 16 -11.61 -16.92 6.49
CA LEU A 16 -12.60 -16.07 7.18
C LEU A 16 -11.95 -15.57 8.48
N PRO A 17 -11.83 -14.26 8.72
CA PRO A 17 -11.44 -13.77 10.03
C PRO A 17 -12.56 -14.09 11.04
N VAL A 18 -12.22 -14.89 12.04
CA VAL A 18 -12.97 -15.02 13.29
C VAL A 18 -13.27 -13.62 13.81
N LEU A 19 -14.56 -13.31 13.95
CA LEU A 19 -15.05 -12.10 14.62
C LEU A 19 -14.57 -12.13 16.07
N GLY A 20 -13.65 -11.21 16.39
CA GLY A 20 -13.14 -11.00 17.74
C GLY A 20 -14.23 -10.54 18.70
N GLN A 21 -14.11 -11.04 19.93
CA GLN A 21 -14.92 -10.70 21.09
C GLN A 21 -14.87 -9.19 21.42
N PRO A 22 -15.92 -8.62 22.04
CA PRO A 22 -15.88 -7.26 22.57
C PRO A 22 -15.06 -7.23 23.88
N HIS A 23 -13.84 -6.69 23.83
CA HIS A 23 -13.13 -6.27 25.04
C HIS A 23 -13.77 -4.99 25.59
N ARG A 24 -14.46 -5.12 26.72
CA ARG A 24 -14.85 -3.99 27.57
C ARG A 24 -13.60 -3.40 28.22
N HIS A 25 -13.17 -2.22 27.78
CA HIS A 25 -12.24 -1.40 28.55
C HIS A 25 -13.01 -0.56 29.55
N GLN A 26 -12.89 -0.94 30.83
CA GLN A 26 -13.25 -0.10 31.96
C GLN A 26 -11.97 0.68 32.35
N MET A 27 -11.91 1.96 31.97
CA MET A 27 -10.83 2.86 32.37
C MET A 27 -11.39 3.83 33.39
N ASN A 28 -11.04 3.63 34.66
CA ASN A 28 -11.15 4.65 35.69
C ASN A 28 -10.11 5.73 35.40
N ARG A 29 -10.59 6.97 35.24
CA ARG A 29 -9.75 8.16 35.04
C ARG A 29 -9.97 9.07 36.25
N PRO A 30 -8.94 9.36 37.06
CA PRO A 30 -9.00 10.48 37.98
C PRO A 30 -8.71 11.77 37.22
N ASP A 31 -9.54 12.77 37.49
CA ASP A 31 -9.36 14.15 37.10
C ASP A 31 -8.11 14.72 37.76
N THR A 32 -7.15 15.17 36.95
CA THR A 32 -6.23 16.21 37.40
C THR A 32 -5.95 17.15 36.22
N ALA A 33 -6.60 18.30 36.32
CA ALA A 33 -6.16 19.64 35.91
C ALA A 33 -5.40 19.76 34.58
N ARG A 34 -5.97 20.36 33.52
CA ARG A 34 -6.34 21.78 33.41
C ARG A 34 -5.18 22.78 33.57
N SER A 35 -3.99 22.48 33.06
CA SER A 35 -3.00 23.52 32.75
C SER A 35 -1.95 23.02 31.75
N MET A 36 -2.23 23.12 30.43
CA MET A 36 -1.19 23.12 29.37
C MET A 36 -1.75 23.40 27.96
N MET A 37 -2.95 23.99 27.84
CA MET A 37 -3.50 24.42 26.55
C MET A 37 -3.04 25.85 26.23
N HIS A 38 -1.83 26.08 25.68
CA HIS A 38 -1.62 27.37 24.99
C HIS A 38 -0.47 27.53 23.96
N MET A 39 0.47 26.62 23.69
CA MET A 39 1.53 26.95 22.70
C MET A 39 2.17 25.75 21.98
N GLN A 40 1.43 25.04 21.10
CA GLN A 40 2.09 24.26 20.02
C GLN A 40 1.17 23.76 18.88
N GLN A 41 0.00 24.36 18.68
CA GLN A 41 -0.91 23.99 17.59
C GLN A 41 -0.61 24.85 16.35
N GLY A 42 0.38 24.46 15.54
CA GLY A 42 0.61 25.12 14.26
C GLY A 42 1.72 24.55 13.38
N GLY A 43 2.72 23.89 13.97
CA GLY A 43 3.89 23.39 13.21
C GLY A 43 3.95 21.88 12.96
N MET A 44 3.20 21.08 13.72
CA MET A 44 3.41 19.61 13.71
C MET A 44 2.76 18.90 12.52
N GLN A 45 1.73 19.48 11.90
CA GLN A 45 1.01 18.80 10.81
C GLN A 45 1.84 18.70 9.53
N GLY A 46 2.71 19.68 9.25
CA GLY A 46 3.64 19.65 8.10
C GLY A 46 4.83 18.71 8.30
N HIS A 47 5.36 18.63 9.53
CA HIS A 47 6.51 17.78 9.84
C HIS A 47 6.20 16.28 9.78
N MET A 48 5.01 15.87 10.25
CA MET A 48 4.60 14.45 10.15
C MET A 48 4.45 14.00 8.69
N MET A 49 3.95 14.86 7.80
CA MET A 49 3.79 14.53 6.39
C MET A 49 5.14 14.33 5.70
N MET A 50 6.12 15.18 6.00
CA MET A 50 7.47 15.10 5.44
C MET A 50 8.22 13.86 5.93
N GLN A 51 8.07 13.50 7.22
CA GLN A 51 8.69 12.31 7.79
C GLN A 51 8.06 11.01 7.24
N MET A 52 6.74 11.01 6.99
CA MET A 52 6.08 9.90 6.30
C MET A 52 6.63 9.67 4.89
N MET A 53 6.87 10.75 4.12
CA MET A 53 7.43 10.62 2.78
C MET A 53 8.85 10.08 2.80
N SER A 54 9.71 10.54 3.72
CA SER A 54 11.07 10.00 3.88
C SER A 54 11.10 8.53 4.28
N GLY A 55 10.24 8.10 5.21
CA GLY A 55 10.12 6.70 5.61
C GLY A 55 9.61 5.80 4.48
N MET A 56 8.66 6.29 3.69
CA MET A 56 8.14 5.59 2.51
C MET A 56 9.20 5.46 1.41
N MET A 57 10.04 6.48 1.21
CA MET A 57 11.16 6.42 0.26
C MET A 57 12.21 5.37 0.67
N GLY A 58 12.53 5.27 1.97
CA GLY A 58 13.48 4.29 2.50
C GLY A 58 13.01 2.84 2.33
N MET A 59 11.72 2.56 2.56
CA MET A 59 11.15 1.22 2.30
C MET A 59 11.04 0.90 0.80
N MET A 60 10.81 1.90 -0.06
CA MET A 60 10.78 1.71 -1.52
C MET A 60 12.18 1.43 -2.10
N GLN A 61 13.24 1.97 -1.48
CA GLN A 61 14.63 1.67 -1.84
C GLN A 61 15.07 0.28 -1.35
N GLY A 62 14.43 -0.24 -0.29
CA GLY A 62 14.63 -1.59 0.20
C GLY A 62 14.13 -2.66 -0.79
N GLY A 63 14.88 -3.75 -0.92
CA GLY A 63 14.72 -4.79 -1.96
C GLY A 63 13.32 -5.43 -2.11
N MET A 64 12.37 -5.21 -1.19
CA MET A 64 11.00 -5.69 -1.31
C MET A 64 10.26 -5.15 -2.53
N MET A 65 10.41 -3.86 -2.87
CA MET A 65 9.71 -3.31 -4.04
C MET A 65 10.32 -3.85 -5.33
N MET A 66 11.65 -3.95 -5.40
CA MET A 66 12.38 -4.58 -6.49
C MET A 66 11.94 -6.04 -6.71
N GLN A 67 11.71 -6.81 -5.63
CA GLN A 67 11.23 -8.18 -5.73
C GLN A 67 9.79 -8.26 -6.27
N ARG A 68 8.91 -7.33 -5.87
CA ARG A 68 7.53 -7.27 -6.42
C ARG A 68 7.50 -6.84 -7.88
N MET A 69 8.42 -6.00 -8.34
CA MET A 69 8.57 -5.66 -9.76
C MET A 69 8.91 -6.87 -10.64
N GLN A 70 9.44 -7.95 -10.06
CA GLN A 70 9.71 -9.20 -10.78
C GLN A 70 8.43 -9.99 -11.06
N GLN A 71 7.33 -9.74 -10.35
CA GLN A 71 6.07 -10.43 -10.60
C GLN A 71 5.39 -9.84 -11.85
N PRO A 72 5.19 -10.64 -12.92
CA PRO A 72 4.73 -10.11 -14.21
C PRO A 72 3.39 -9.36 -14.16
N LEU A 73 2.43 -9.86 -13.36
CA LEU A 73 1.13 -9.22 -13.18
C LEU A 73 1.26 -7.87 -12.47
N HIS A 74 2.05 -7.80 -11.38
CA HIS A 74 2.29 -6.55 -10.68
C HIS A 74 2.96 -5.51 -11.60
N ARG A 75 3.95 -5.94 -12.39
CA ARG A 75 4.59 -5.07 -13.37
C ARG A 75 3.59 -4.58 -14.41
N ALA A 76 2.75 -5.45 -14.96
CA ALA A 76 1.72 -5.05 -15.91
C ALA A 76 0.73 -4.05 -15.32
N THR A 77 0.28 -4.28 -14.07
CA THR A 77 -0.58 -3.33 -13.36
C THR A 77 0.08 -1.97 -13.23
N MET A 78 1.33 -1.89 -12.76
CA MET A 78 2.06 -0.62 -12.67
C MET A 78 2.15 0.07 -14.04
N MET A 79 2.47 -0.69 -15.09
CA MET A 79 2.60 -0.14 -16.44
C MET A 79 1.29 0.39 -17.00
N ALA A 80 0.14 -0.20 -16.66
CA ALA A 80 -1.17 0.31 -17.06
C ALA A 80 -1.44 1.74 -16.54
N PHE A 81 -0.83 2.12 -15.41
CA PHE A 81 -0.91 3.49 -14.88
C PHE A 81 0.21 4.39 -15.40
N VAL A 82 1.43 3.86 -15.48
CA VAL A 82 2.63 4.65 -15.76
C VAL A 82 2.81 4.97 -17.24
N LEU A 83 2.43 4.07 -18.14
CA LEU A 83 2.70 4.22 -19.57
C LEU A 83 2.12 5.52 -20.16
N PRO A 84 0.88 5.97 -19.81
CA PRO A 84 0.37 7.28 -20.24
C PRO A 84 1.19 8.50 -19.77
N VAL A 85 1.88 8.42 -18.61
CA VAL A 85 2.71 9.55 -18.10
C VAL A 85 4.13 9.55 -18.66
N MET A 86 4.51 8.50 -19.40
CA MET A 86 5.79 8.42 -20.10
C MET A 86 5.73 8.98 -21.53
N ALA A 87 4.68 9.72 -21.89
CA ALA A 87 4.42 10.15 -23.26
C ALA A 87 5.62 10.86 -23.91
N ASP A 88 6.20 11.83 -23.22
CA ASP A 88 7.33 12.61 -23.73
C ASP A 88 8.57 11.73 -23.92
N SER A 89 8.85 10.87 -22.94
CA SER A 89 10.06 10.04 -22.90
C SER A 89 10.04 8.90 -23.92
N LEU A 90 8.84 8.43 -24.28
CA LEU A 90 8.66 7.48 -25.37
C LEU A 90 8.51 8.16 -26.73
N GLY A 91 8.32 9.49 -26.77
CA GLY A 91 8.00 10.23 -28.00
C GLY A 91 6.68 9.76 -28.59
N LEU A 92 5.64 9.69 -27.75
CA LEU A 92 4.30 9.31 -28.19
C LEU A 92 3.65 10.46 -28.98
N SER A 93 2.93 10.12 -30.05
CA SER A 93 2.08 11.11 -30.72
C SER A 93 0.90 11.51 -29.83
N THR A 94 0.29 12.66 -30.11
CA THR A 94 -0.93 13.11 -29.42
C THR A 94 -2.05 12.06 -29.49
N GLN A 95 -2.20 11.39 -30.64
CA GLN A 95 -3.18 10.33 -30.83
C GLN A 95 -2.89 9.10 -29.95
N GLN A 96 -1.64 8.64 -29.91
CA GLN A 96 -1.24 7.53 -29.05
C GLN A 96 -1.47 7.88 -27.58
N GLN A 97 -1.08 9.08 -27.17
CA GLN A 97 -1.26 9.54 -25.80
C GLN A 97 -2.75 9.56 -25.40
N GLN A 98 -3.62 10.04 -26.28
CA GLN A 98 -5.06 10.05 -26.05
C GLN A 98 -5.62 8.62 -25.90
N GLN A 99 -5.28 7.72 -26.82
CA GLN A 99 -5.70 6.31 -26.77
C GLN A 99 -5.27 5.62 -25.47
N LEU A 100 -4.04 5.86 -25.02
CA LEU A 100 -3.54 5.31 -23.76
C LEU A 100 -4.29 5.86 -22.54
N ARG A 101 -4.62 7.15 -22.52
CA ARG A 101 -5.44 7.73 -21.45
C ARG A 101 -6.85 7.13 -21.43
N GLU A 102 -7.47 6.95 -22.58
CA GLU A 102 -8.81 6.35 -22.70
C GLU A 102 -8.82 4.89 -22.22
N LEU A 103 -7.81 4.10 -22.57
CA LEU A 103 -7.65 2.73 -22.08
C LEU A 103 -7.54 2.70 -20.55
N LYS A 104 -6.70 3.57 -19.95
CA LYS A 104 -6.58 3.70 -18.49
C LYS A 104 -7.91 4.10 -17.86
N GLN A 105 -8.60 5.10 -18.42
CA GLN A 105 -9.87 5.58 -17.89
C GLN A 105 -10.96 4.50 -17.94
N ARG A 106 -11.06 3.75 -19.04
CA ARG A 106 -12.01 2.64 -19.17
C ARG A 106 -11.75 1.55 -18.13
N MET A 107 -10.49 1.15 -17.97
CA MET A 107 -10.08 0.20 -16.93
C MET A 107 -10.50 0.68 -15.54
N MET A 108 -10.28 1.95 -15.23
CA MET A 108 -10.63 2.55 -13.94
C MET A 108 -12.15 2.61 -13.71
N GLN A 109 -12.92 2.98 -14.73
CA GLN A 109 -14.40 2.97 -14.64
C GLN A 109 -14.93 1.57 -14.36
N GLN A 110 -14.42 0.56 -15.08
CA GLN A 110 -14.81 -0.83 -14.87
C GLN A 110 -14.41 -1.35 -13.49
N HIS A 111 -13.22 -0.98 -12.99
CA HIS A 111 -12.82 -1.28 -11.63
C HIS A 111 -13.82 -0.72 -10.61
N HIS A 112 -14.20 0.54 -10.73
CA HIS A 112 -15.19 1.14 -9.84
C HIS A 112 -16.55 0.44 -9.90
N ALA A 113 -17.01 0.07 -11.11
CA ALA A 113 -18.25 -0.69 -11.28
C ALA A 113 -18.18 -2.06 -10.58
N ARG A 114 -17.11 -2.84 -10.79
CA ARG A 114 -16.91 -4.13 -10.11
C ARG A 114 -16.83 -3.98 -8.59
N GLN A 115 -16.17 -2.95 -8.09
CA GLN A 115 -16.10 -2.66 -6.65
C GLN A 115 -17.48 -2.33 -6.06
N GLN A 116 -18.34 -1.62 -6.80
CA GLN A 116 -19.73 -1.39 -6.40
C GLN A 116 -20.53 -2.70 -6.37
N GLU A 117 -20.38 -3.54 -7.39
CA GLU A 117 -21.08 -4.83 -7.49
C GLU A 117 -20.64 -5.80 -6.38
N MET A 118 -19.34 -5.90 -6.10
CA MET A 118 -18.82 -6.67 -4.96
C MET A 118 -19.40 -6.18 -3.62
N ARG A 119 -19.60 -4.88 -3.44
CA ARG A 119 -20.25 -4.33 -2.24
C ARG A 119 -21.72 -4.78 -2.15
N ARG A 120 -22.45 -4.79 -3.27
CA ARG A 120 -23.84 -5.27 -3.32
C ARG A 120 -23.94 -6.75 -2.95
N HIS A 121 -23.12 -7.63 -3.55
CA HIS A 121 -23.10 -9.05 -3.18
C HIS A 121 -22.72 -9.28 -1.71
N ARG A 122 -21.78 -8.50 -1.17
CA ARG A 122 -21.44 -8.57 0.26
C ARG A 122 -22.60 -8.15 1.16
N GLN A 123 -23.32 -7.08 0.81
CA GLN A 123 -24.48 -6.62 1.57
C GLN A 123 -25.63 -7.64 1.50
N ALA A 124 -25.92 -8.18 0.31
CA ALA A 124 -26.92 -9.22 0.14
C ALA A 124 -26.57 -10.49 0.94
N LEU A 125 -25.31 -10.92 0.89
CA LEU A 125 -24.84 -12.04 1.70
C LEU A 125 -25.02 -11.77 3.21
N GLN A 126 -24.71 -10.55 3.68
CA GLN A 126 -24.95 -10.19 5.08
C GLN A 126 -26.43 -10.16 5.45
N ALA A 127 -27.30 -9.72 4.54
CA ALA A 127 -28.74 -9.70 4.75
C ALA A 127 -29.30 -11.11 4.93
N LEU A 128 -28.85 -12.08 4.11
CA LEU A 128 -29.24 -13.49 4.23
C LEU A 128 -29.07 -14.04 5.65
N PHE A 129 -27.94 -13.74 6.30
CA PHE A 129 -27.65 -14.20 7.67
C PHE A 129 -28.32 -13.36 8.77
N LYS A 130 -28.78 -12.14 8.47
CA LYS A 130 -29.56 -11.32 9.40
C LYS A 130 -31.01 -11.76 9.44
N GLU A 131 -31.57 -12.09 8.28
CA GLU A 131 -32.97 -12.48 8.12
C GLU A 131 -33.18 -13.95 8.53
N ASN A 132 -32.23 -14.82 8.19
CA ASN A 132 -32.29 -16.25 8.47
C ASN A 132 -31.03 -16.72 9.21
N ARG A 133 -31.21 -17.41 10.35
CA ARG A 133 -30.07 -17.99 11.09
C ARG A 133 -29.34 -19.08 10.29
N HIS A 134 -30.06 -19.73 9.38
CA HIS A 134 -29.56 -20.77 8.48
C HIS A 134 -30.01 -20.46 7.05
N PRO A 135 -29.35 -19.53 6.33
CA PRO A 135 -29.72 -19.22 4.97
C PRO A 135 -29.47 -20.42 4.04
N GLU A 136 -30.27 -20.52 2.99
CA GLU A 136 -30.13 -21.58 1.99
C GLU A 136 -28.71 -21.64 1.42
N PRO A 137 -28.03 -22.81 1.43
CA PRO A 137 -26.65 -22.93 0.96
C PRO A 137 -26.46 -22.48 -0.50
N ALA A 138 -27.48 -22.63 -1.35
CA ALA A 138 -27.44 -22.20 -2.74
C ALA A 138 -27.32 -20.67 -2.87
N ALA A 139 -28.11 -19.91 -2.09
CA ALA A 139 -28.07 -18.45 -2.10
C ALA A 139 -26.73 -17.91 -1.56
N VAL A 140 -26.20 -18.54 -0.50
CA VAL A 140 -24.86 -18.22 0.01
C VAL A 140 -23.79 -18.46 -1.06
N ARG A 141 -23.85 -19.61 -1.74
CA ARG A 141 -22.90 -19.98 -2.80
C ARG A 141 -22.93 -19.00 -3.96
N GLU A 142 -24.12 -18.58 -4.39
CA GLU A 142 -24.30 -17.64 -5.49
C GLU A 142 -23.55 -16.33 -5.26
N HIS A 143 -23.77 -15.66 -4.12
CA HIS A 143 -23.08 -14.40 -3.82
C HIS A 143 -21.57 -14.57 -3.67
N LEU A 144 -21.11 -15.68 -3.09
CA LEU A 144 -19.69 -15.99 -2.96
C LEU A 144 -19.02 -16.20 -4.32
N GLN A 145 -19.66 -16.96 -5.22
CA GLN A 145 -19.16 -17.19 -6.58
C GLN A 145 -19.13 -15.90 -7.40
N ALA A 146 -20.17 -15.08 -7.31
CA ALA A 146 -20.20 -13.77 -7.98
C ALA A 146 -19.06 -12.86 -7.51
N MET A 147 -18.83 -12.76 -6.19
CA MET A 147 -17.69 -11.99 -5.66
C MET A 147 -16.34 -12.57 -6.10
N ALA A 148 -16.19 -13.89 -6.16
CA ALA A 148 -14.96 -14.53 -6.61
C ALA A 148 -14.68 -14.21 -8.09
N ARG A 149 -15.70 -14.28 -8.94
CA ARG A 149 -15.60 -13.90 -10.36
C ARG A 149 -15.19 -12.43 -10.53
N LEU A 150 -15.88 -11.52 -9.86
CA LEU A 150 -15.57 -10.09 -9.91
C LEU A 150 -14.14 -9.80 -9.45
N LYS A 151 -13.65 -10.52 -8.43
CA LYS A 151 -12.26 -10.39 -7.94
C LYS A 151 -11.24 -10.82 -8.99
N VAL A 152 -11.49 -11.92 -9.71
CA VAL A 152 -10.61 -12.38 -10.81
C VAL A 152 -10.60 -11.36 -11.95
N GLU A 153 -11.78 -10.90 -12.38
CA GLU A 153 -11.91 -9.88 -13.43
C GLU A 153 -11.16 -8.59 -13.04
N ASP A 154 -11.23 -8.19 -11.77
CA ASP A 154 -10.54 -7.00 -11.27
C ASP A 154 -9.01 -7.17 -11.23
N GLN A 155 -8.51 -8.38 -10.96
CA GLN A 155 -7.08 -8.69 -10.92
C GLN A 155 -6.47 -8.79 -12.32
N VAL A 156 -7.22 -9.26 -13.31
CA VAL A 156 -6.74 -9.46 -14.69
C VAL A 156 -6.86 -8.20 -15.54
N ALA A 157 -7.82 -7.32 -15.26
CA ALA A 157 -8.08 -6.12 -16.07
C ALA A 157 -6.84 -5.22 -16.32
N PRO A 158 -5.95 -4.96 -15.34
CA PRO A 158 -4.76 -4.14 -15.61
C PRO A 158 -3.78 -4.81 -16.57
N TYR A 159 -3.65 -6.14 -16.52
CA TYR A 159 -2.81 -6.89 -17.45
C TYR A 159 -3.35 -6.81 -18.88
N GLU A 160 -4.66 -7.01 -19.07
CA GLU A 160 -5.30 -6.88 -20.39
C GLU A 160 -5.20 -5.47 -20.93
N THR A 161 -5.44 -4.46 -20.09
CA THR A 161 -5.30 -3.05 -20.44
C THR A 161 -3.86 -2.74 -20.86
N PHE A 162 -2.86 -3.21 -20.10
CA PHE A 162 -1.45 -3.06 -20.47
C PHE A 162 -1.14 -3.70 -21.84
N ARG A 163 -1.69 -4.89 -22.14
CA ARG A 163 -1.53 -5.51 -23.47
C ARG A 163 -2.12 -4.66 -24.59
N GLN A 164 -3.30 -4.07 -24.39
CA GLN A 164 -3.91 -3.15 -25.36
C GLN A 164 -3.06 -1.89 -25.53
N MET A 165 -2.53 -1.34 -24.45
CA MET A 165 -1.61 -0.19 -24.50
C MET A 165 -0.34 -0.50 -25.29
N MET A 166 0.22 -1.71 -25.15
CA MET A 166 1.37 -2.14 -25.95
C MET A 166 1.07 -2.18 -27.46
N GLN A 167 -0.17 -2.47 -27.86
CA GLN A 167 -0.58 -2.47 -29.26
C GLN A 167 -0.63 -1.06 -29.87
N VAL A 168 -0.88 -0.02 -29.05
CA VAL A 168 -0.84 1.39 -29.47
C VAL A 168 0.60 1.85 -29.79
N LEU A 169 1.60 1.23 -29.15
CA LEU A 169 3.01 1.57 -29.36
C LEU A 169 3.58 0.92 -30.63
N ASN A 170 4.47 1.64 -31.32
CA ASN A 170 5.31 1.08 -32.38
C ASN A 170 6.51 0.31 -31.81
N GLU A 171 7.26 -0.39 -32.65
CA GLU A 171 8.36 -1.26 -32.19
C GLU A 171 9.48 -0.48 -31.49
N THR A 172 9.85 0.70 -32.00
CA THR A 172 10.86 1.56 -31.36
C THR A 172 10.44 1.96 -29.95
N GLN A 173 9.18 2.36 -29.76
CA GLN A 173 8.63 2.73 -28.46
C GLN A 173 8.56 1.53 -27.51
N ARG A 174 8.18 0.34 -28.00
CA ARG A 174 8.18 -0.91 -27.21
C ARG A 174 9.58 -1.29 -26.76
N THR A 175 10.59 -1.13 -27.61
CA THR A 175 11.99 -1.37 -27.25
C THR A 175 12.47 -0.42 -26.16
N ARG A 176 12.23 0.89 -26.31
CA ARG A 176 12.55 1.88 -25.25
C ARG A 176 11.86 1.55 -23.92
N LEU A 177 10.60 1.11 -23.97
CA LEU A 177 9.87 0.70 -22.78
C LEU A 177 10.47 -0.56 -22.12
N ARG A 178 10.95 -1.53 -22.91
CA ARG A 178 11.62 -2.74 -22.40
C ARG A 178 12.96 -2.43 -21.72
N GLU A 179 13.70 -1.45 -22.24
CA GLU A 179 15.02 -1.02 -21.74
C GLU A 179 14.93 -0.14 -20.48
N LEU A 180 13.71 0.18 -20.04
CA LEU A 180 13.49 1.09 -18.94
C LEU A 180 13.98 0.52 -17.61
N LYS A 181 14.86 1.27 -16.95
CA LYS A 181 15.47 0.86 -15.68
C LYS A 181 14.48 1.00 -14.52
N PRO A 182 14.52 0.13 -13.49
CA PRO A 182 13.64 0.25 -12.33
C PRO A 182 13.61 1.65 -11.68
N ARG A 183 14.76 2.32 -11.60
CA ARG A 183 14.85 3.70 -11.07
C ARG A 183 14.05 4.72 -11.90
N GLN A 184 14.05 4.58 -13.23
CA GLN A 184 13.26 5.43 -14.12
C GLN A 184 11.77 5.15 -13.93
N MET A 185 11.38 3.89 -13.80
CA MET A 185 9.99 3.51 -13.52
C MET A 185 9.49 4.15 -12.23
N MET A 186 10.30 4.07 -11.17
CA MET A 186 9.98 4.74 -9.90
C MET A 186 9.80 6.24 -10.05
N HIS A 187 10.64 6.91 -10.84
CA HIS A 187 10.48 8.33 -11.12
C HIS A 187 9.13 8.64 -11.78
N TYR A 188 8.69 7.87 -12.77
CA TYR A 188 7.38 8.08 -13.38
C TYR A 188 6.22 7.73 -12.45
N MET A 189 6.36 6.71 -11.60
CA MET A 189 5.35 6.40 -10.58
C MET A 189 5.16 7.58 -9.62
N MET A 190 6.23 8.28 -9.24
CA MET A 190 6.15 9.46 -8.39
C MET A 190 5.52 10.68 -9.08
N ARG A 191 5.37 10.66 -10.41
CA ARG A 191 4.65 11.69 -11.17
C ARG A 191 3.14 11.42 -11.24
N LEU A 192 2.68 10.24 -10.81
CA LEU A 192 1.25 9.95 -10.76
C LEU A 192 0.56 10.79 -9.67
N PRO A 193 -0.67 11.26 -9.92
CA PRO A 193 -1.49 11.83 -8.86
C PRO A 193 -1.65 10.84 -7.70
N MET A 194 -1.64 11.32 -6.45
CA MET A 194 -1.79 10.47 -5.26
C MET A 194 -3.02 9.56 -5.33
N MET A 195 -4.12 10.05 -5.89
CA MET A 195 -5.33 9.25 -6.11
C MET A 195 -5.10 8.04 -7.01
N GLU A 196 -4.38 8.21 -8.12
CA GLU A 196 -4.06 7.11 -9.03
C GLU A 196 -3.08 6.13 -8.39
N MET A 197 -2.11 6.64 -7.63
CA MET A 197 -1.18 5.80 -6.88
C MET A 197 -1.91 4.93 -5.85
N MET A 198 -2.87 5.50 -5.11
CA MET A 198 -3.70 4.74 -4.17
C MET A 198 -4.53 3.67 -4.88
N GLN A 199 -5.12 3.98 -6.03
CA GLN A 199 -5.90 3.03 -6.82
C GLN A 199 -5.04 1.88 -7.35
N MET A 200 -3.87 2.19 -7.91
CA MET A 200 -2.89 1.19 -8.34
C MET A 200 -2.50 0.28 -7.17
N MET A 201 -2.19 0.86 -6.00
CA MET A 201 -1.85 0.09 -4.80
C MET A 201 -3.00 -0.80 -4.34
N HIS A 202 -4.25 -0.33 -4.45
CA HIS A 202 -5.44 -1.09 -4.13
C HIS A 202 -5.62 -2.30 -5.06
N MET A 203 -5.41 -2.12 -6.37
CA MET A 203 -5.47 -3.20 -7.35
C MET A 203 -4.37 -4.24 -7.13
N MET A 204 -3.16 -3.81 -6.74
CA MET A 204 -2.03 -4.72 -6.52
C MET A 204 -2.16 -5.55 -5.23
N HIS A 205 -2.56 -4.91 -4.12
CA HIS A 205 -2.50 -5.56 -2.80
C HIS A 205 -3.86 -6.09 -2.34
N GLY A 206 -4.93 -5.73 -3.06
CA GLY A 206 -6.29 -5.89 -2.57
C GLY A 206 -6.51 -5.16 -1.24
N ARG A 207 -7.73 -5.28 -0.72
CA ARG A 207 -8.12 -4.69 0.58
C ARG A 207 -7.34 -5.31 1.76
N GLU A 208 -6.98 -6.59 1.65
CA GLU A 208 -6.27 -7.33 2.70
C GLU A 208 -4.79 -6.96 2.80
N GLY A 209 -4.11 -6.69 1.68
CA GLY A 209 -2.69 -6.35 1.70
C GLY A 209 -2.41 -4.98 2.32
N MET A 210 -3.31 -4.00 2.16
CA MET A 210 -3.19 -2.71 2.87
C MET A 210 -3.38 -2.88 4.39
N MET A 211 -4.41 -3.60 4.83
CA MET A 211 -4.63 -3.84 6.26
C MET A 211 -3.47 -4.62 6.89
N ARG A 212 -2.90 -5.59 6.15
CA ARG A 212 -1.72 -6.34 6.61
C ARG A 212 -0.49 -5.46 6.75
N MET A 213 -0.27 -4.50 5.84
CA MET A 213 0.82 -3.54 5.99
C MET A 213 0.62 -2.59 7.16
N MET A 214 -0.61 -2.11 7.39
CA MET A 214 -0.91 -1.26 8.55
C MET A 214 -0.82 -2.00 9.89
N ARG A 215 -1.15 -3.29 9.93
CA ARG A 215 -1.19 -4.08 11.17
C ARG A 215 0.09 -4.87 11.45
N GLY A 216 0.91 -5.12 10.42
CA GLY A 216 2.04 -6.07 10.46
C GLY A 216 3.44 -5.45 10.45
N GLY A 217 3.59 -4.13 10.41
CA GLY A 217 4.94 -3.55 10.44
C GLY A 217 4.96 -2.03 10.64
N GLY A 218 5.36 -1.60 11.83
CA GLY A 218 6.15 -0.37 11.98
C GLY A 218 5.48 0.83 12.65
N MET A 219 4.15 0.91 12.78
CA MET A 219 3.52 2.10 13.39
C MET A 219 3.14 1.94 14.86
N MET A 220 2.70 0.74 15.30
CA MET A 220 2.39 0.54 16.74
C MET A 220 3.65 0.45 17.62
N ASP A 221 4.76 -0.12 17.13
CA ASP A 221 6.00 -0.22 17.92
C ASP A 221 6.67 1.13 18.17
N MET A 222 6.51 2.11 17.27
CA MET A 222 7.08 3.45 17.47
C MET A 222 6.25 4.32 18.42
N MET A 223 4.93 4.11 18.54
CA MET A 223 4.10 4.84 19.51
C MET A 223 4.08 4.18 20.91
N GLY A 224 4.41 2.88 21.02
CA GLY A 224 4.58 2.20 22.31
C GLY A 224 5.95 2.40 22.97
N GLY A 225 6.94 2.93 22.24
CA GLY A 225 8.33 3.06 22.68
C GLY A 225 8.72 4.41 23.33
N GLY A 226 7.76 5.29 23.65
CA GLY A 226 8.00 6.61 24.26
C GLY A 226 8.32 6.58 25.76
N GLY A 227 8.89 5.48 26.26
CA GLY A 227 9.18 5.24 27.68
C GLY A 227 10.68 5.32 28.02
N MET A 228 11.45 6.26 27.45
CA MET A 228 12.77 6.58 28.00
C MET A 228 12.60 7.52 29.19
N MET A 229 12.24 6.95 30.35
CA MET A 229 12.47 7.60 31.62
C MET A 229 13.97 7.82 31.78
N HIS A 230 14.33 9.10 31.81
CA HIS A 230 15.62 9.61 32.23
C HIS A 230 15.85 9.19 33.69
N ARG A 231 16.44 8.01 33.92
CA ARG A 231 16.91 7.59 35.24
C ARG A 231 18.22 8.31 35.52
N GLN A 232 18.07 9.56 35.92
CA GLN A 232 19.10 10.34 36.60
C GLN A 232 19.28 9.73 38.01
N GLN A 233 20.08 8.67 38.10
CA GLN A 233 20.79 8.28 39.33
C GLN A 233 22.22 8.74 39.09
N GLY A 234 22.68 9.82 39.72
CA GLY A 234 22.94 9.84 41.16
C GLY A 234 24.36 9.33 41.37
N SER A 235 25.36 10.15 41.05
CA SER A 235 26.76 9.88 41.40
C SER A 235 27.41 11.17 41.88
N SER A 236 27.37 11.35 43.20
CA SER A 236 28.01 12.44 43.93
C SER A 236 28.86 11.82 45.03
N SER A 237 30.18 11.80 44.81
CA SER A 237 31.27 11.81 45.80
C SER A 237 32.60 11.61 45.06
N HIS A 238 33.40 12.69 44.93
CA HIS A 238 34.64 12.90 45.69
C HIS A 238 35.79 11.96 45.30
N GLN A 239 36.75 12.47 44.52
CA GLN A 239 38.14 12.47 44.99
C GLN A 239 39.01 13.53 44.30
N HIS A 240 39.50 14.42 45.16
CA HIS A 240 40.65 15.31 44.98
C HIS A 240 41.93 14.50 44.72
N GLN A 241 42.77 14.98 43.80
CA GLN A 241 44.23 15.24 43.93
C GLN A 241 44.79 15.42 42.51
N ASN A 242 45.15 16.63 42.08
CA ASN A 242 46.40 17.33 42.40
C ASN A 242 47.61 16.60 41.79
N ASP A 243 48.06 17.03 40.61
CA ASP A 243 49.47 17.37 40.39
C ASP A 243 49.78 17.94 38.99
N GLN A 244 50.58 19.01 39.00
CA GLN A 244 51.64 19.40 38.05
C GLN A 244 51.23 19.69 36.60
N ASN A 245 51.10 20.94 36.15
CA ASN A 245 52.12 22.01 36.07
C ASN A 245 53.50 21.55 35.59
N LYS A 246 53.73 21.72 34.28
CA LYS A 246 54.99 21.93 33.51
C LYS A 246 54.63 21.58 32.06
N GLY A 247 54.81 22.37 31.02
CA GLY A 247 55.67 23.51 30.76
C GLY A 247 56.15 23.36 29.32
N HIS A 248 55.98 24.41 28.52
CA HIS A 248 56.67 24.71 27.24
C HIS A 248 56.64 23.69 26.09
N ARG A 249 56.16 24.13 24.91
CA ARG A 249 57.05 24.55 23.81
C ARG A 249 56.32 25.17 22.63
N HIS A 250 57.08 26.04 21.96
CA HIS A 250 56.73 26.89 20.85
C HIS A 250 56.43 26.12 19.53
N GLN A 251 55.50 26.71 18.77
CA GLN A 251 55.51 27.04 17.33
C GLN A 251 56.75 26.66 16.49
N PRO A 252 56.61 26.44 15.16
CA PRO A 252 56.46 27.58 14.24
C PRO A 252 55.58 27.37 13.00
N ARG A 253 55.36 28.52 12.33
CA ARG A 253 54.87 28.70 10.96
C ARG A 253 55.80 28.09 9.92
#